data_AF-A0AAE2YI30-F1
#
_entry.id   AF-A0AAE2YI30-F1
#
_cell.length_a   1.000
_cell.length_b   1.000
_cell.length_c   1.000
_cell.angle_alpha   90.00
_cell.angle_beta   90.00
_cell.angle_gamma   90.00
#
_symmetry.space_group_name_H-M   'P 1'
#
loop_
_entity.id
_entity.type
_entity.pdbx_description
1 polymer ?
#
loop_
_entity_poly.entity_id
_entity_poly.type
_entity_poly.pdbx_seq_one_letter_code
_entity_poly.pdbx_strand_id
1 'polypeptide(L)'
;MGGRFYVVGQIDATGSGSPHHWELEEIGAAKFPLFRRLGLEDVRGVLCGWLGARLEGLGMGEDWAATLEFFPEANVHVLYYYYGDEFGDVEGELKFLFSGERVSWIPGEDLATFISVALDFAELKIRGREPFDKWRGGKSELMLKILRERKEPFRLLGEGDAEKLRAFLGANVWRSGSKWRIMRDVFPGVAVEVLYDGDRLDASYSGKNVANMERHHLELLASLTINHAIRYITVENYGKTELPDICYKVFSRMFTKEKGWSHHRTQH
;
A
#
# COMPACT_ATOMS: atom_id res chain seq x y z
N MET A 1 12.24 -20.78 4.83
CA MET A 1 11.83 -20.27 3.51
C MET A 1 12.58 -18.96 3.30
N GLY A 2 13.63 -18.95 2.47
CA GLY A 2 14.47 -17.76 2.27
C GLY A 2 13.99 -16.96 1.08
N GLY A 3 13.00 -16.08 1.27
CA GLY A 3 12.65 -15.07 0.29
C GLY A 3 13.69 -13.96 0.26
N ARG A 4 13.89 -13.32 -0.90
CA ARG A 4 14.72 -12.12 -0.99
C ARG A 4 13.97 -10.95 -0.32
N PHE A 5 14.61 -10.32 0.65
CA PHE A 5 14.12 -9.10 1.28
C PHE A 5 14.74 -7.85 0.64
N TYR A 6 13.97 -6.77 0.65
CA TYR A 6 14.37 -5.46 0.18
C TYR A 6 14.17 -4.42 1.28
N VAL A 7 15.02 -3.40 1.29
CA VAL A 7 14.73 -2.12 1.96
C VAL A 7 14.21 -1.11 0.93
N VAL A 8 13.43 -0.11 1.36
CA VAL A 8 12.81 0.85 0.43
C VAL A 8 13.83 1.58 -0.44
N GLY A 9 15.03 1.86 0.09
CA GLY A 9 16.12 2.49 -0.66
C GLY A 9 16.61 1.67 -1.87
N GLN A 10 16.49 0.34 -1.83
CA GLN A 10 16.77 -0.53 -2.97
C GLN A 10 15.67 -0.41 -4.03
N ILE A 11 14.41 -0.34 -3.62
CA ILE A 11 13.24 -0.19 -4.49
C ILE A 11 13.25 1.19 -5.20
N ASP A 12 13.68 2.23 -4.50
CA ASP A 12 13.84 3.57 -5.07
C ASP A 12 15.10 3.71 -5.93
N ALA A 13 15.97 2.70 -5.94
CA ALA A 13 17.26 2.68 -6.61
C ALA A 13 18.17 3.88 -6.22
N THR A 14 18.13 4.25 -4.94
CA THR A 14 18.87 5.38 -4.31
C THR A 14 19.70 4.95 -3.10
N GLY A 15 19.52 3.73 -2.58
CA GLY A 15 20.20 3.26 -1.37
C GLY A 15 19.71 3.97 -0.10
N SER A 16 20.60 4.17 0.87
CA SER A 16 20.30 4.86 2.15
C SER A 16 20.00 6.36 2.00
N GLY A 17 20.19 6.94 0.82
CA GLY A 17 19.84 8.34 0.54
C GLY A 17 18.38 8.56 0.10
N SER A 18 17.52 7.54 0.16
CA SER A 18 16.13 7.70 -0.28
C SER A 18 15.31 8.55 0.69
N PRO A 19 14.53 9.55 0.24
CA PRO A 19 13.58 10.27 1.09
C PRO A 19 12.63 9.32 1.84
N HIS A 20 12.15 8.26 1.17
CA HIS A 20 11.24 7.28 1.80
C HIS A 20 11.94 6.38 2.81
N HIS A 21 13.28 6.25 2.75
CA HIS A 21 14.01 5.53 3.79
C HIS A 21 13.96 6.32 5.10
N TRP A 22 14.24 7.62 5.04
CA TRP A 22 14.13 8.52 6.19
C TRP A 22 12.70 8.61 6.72
N GLU A 23 11.71 8.70 5.82
CA GLU A 23 10.29 8.69 6.22
C GLU A 23 9.93 7.42 7.00
N LEU A 24 10.40 6.25 6.57
CA LEU A 24 10.17 5.00 7.30
C LEU A 24 10.91 4.95 8.63
N GLU A 25 12.12 5.51 8.73
CA GLU A 25 12.82 5.64 10.02
C GLU A 25 12.06 6.56 10.98
N GLU A 26 11.54 7.69 10.50
CA GLU A 26 10.73 8.61 11.30
C GLU A 26 9.41 7.97 11.76
N ILE A 27 8.72 7.25 10.85
CA ILE A 27 7.53 6.46 11.20
C ILE A 27 7.89 5.41 12.24
N GLY A 28 8.99 4.67 12.04
CA GLY A 28 9.45 3.63 12.95
C GLY A 28 9.72 4.18 14.35
N ALA A 29 10.48 5.27 14.44
CA ALA A 29 10.80 5.95 15.70
C ALA A 29 9.56 6.50 16.40
N ALA A 30 8.63 7.12 15.66
CA ALA A 30 7.39 7.67 16.21
C ALA A 30 6.43 6.57 16.72
N LYS A 31 6.39 5.42 16.06
CA LYS A 31 5.44 4.33 16.36
C LYS A 31 6.00 3.28 17.31
N PHE A 32 7.32 3.14 17.43
CA PHE A 32 7.95 2.18 18.34
C PHE A 32 7.41 2.25 19.80
N PRO A 33 7.29 3.43 20.44
CA PRO A 33 6.82 3.52 21.82
C PRO A 33 5.38 3.02 22.03
N LEU A 34 4.56 2.94 20.97
CA LEU A 34 3.20 2.41 21.05
C LEU A 34 3.19 0.93 21.42
N PHE A 35 4.13 0.17 20.88
CA PHE A 35 4.17 -1.28 21.05
C PHE A 35 4.96 -1.72 22.28
N ARG A 36 5.86 -0.87 22.80
CA ARG A 36 6.70 -1.16 23.98
C ARG A 36 5.91 -1.59 25.22
N ARG A 37 4.67 -1.11 25.36
CA ARG A 37 3.82 -1.39 26.53
C ARG A 37 2.83 -2.53 26.32
N LEU A 38 2.82 -3.15 25.14
CA LEU A 38 1.86 -4.16 24.77
C LEU A 38 2.44 -5.56 24.97
N GLY A 39 1.64 -6.46 25.54
CA GLY A 39 1.96 -7.88 25.51
C GLY A 39 1.79 -8.43 24.08
N LEU A 40 2.42 -9.57 23.79
CA LEU A 40 2.34 -10.20 22.46
C LEU A 40 0.89 -10.50 22.03
N GLU A 41 0.00 -10.81 22.97
CA GLU A 41 -1.43 -11.03 22.67
C GLU A 41 -2.16 -9.74 22.27
N ASP A 42 -1.83 -8.59 22.87
CA ASP A 42 -2.38 -7.29 22.45
C ASP A 42 -1.84 -6.91 21.06
N VAL A 43 -0.54 -7.13 20.83
CA VAL A 43 0.09 -6.95 19.51
C VAL A 43 -0.62 -7.81 18.46
N ARG A 44 -0.86 -9.10 18.76
CA ARG A 44 -1.62 -10.02 17.90
C ARG A 44 -3.03 -9.51 17.64
N GLY A 45 -3.73 -9.07 18.69
CA GLY A 45 -5.09 -8.55 18.60
C GLY A 45 -5.19 -7.35 17.64
N VAL A 46 -4.23 -6.43 17.70
CA VAL A 46 -4.19 -5.25 16.83
C VAL A 46 -3.69 -5.61 15.43
N LEU A 47 -2.49 -6.17 15.29
CA LEU A 47 -1.87 -6.39 13.98
C LEU A 47 -2.63 -7.45 13.17
N CYS A 48 -2.96 -8.60 13.77
CA CYS A 48 -3.71 -9.64 13.05
C CYS A 48 -5.20 -9.28 12.95
N GLY A 49 -5.81 -8.84 14.06
CA GLY A 49 -7.26 -8.63 14.12
C GLY A 49 -7.75 -7.41 13.36
N TRP A 50 -6.98 -6.31 13.35
CA TRP A 50 -7.36 -5.05 12.72
C TRP A 50 -6.67 -4.77 11.40
N LEU A 51 -5.42 -5.21 11.23
CA LEU A 51 -4.69 -5.01 9.97
C LEU A 51 -4.64 -6.26 9.09
N GLY A 52 -5.06 -7.42 9.59
CA GLY A 52 -5.00 -8.68 8.84
C GLY A 52 -3.57 -9.19 8.67
N ALA A 53 -2.63 -8.72 9.48
CA ALA A 53 -1.25 -9.17 9.44
C ALA A 53 -1.11 -10.64 9.86
N ARG A 54 -0.01 -11.27 9.43
CA ARG A 54 0.45 -12.55 9.96
C ARG A 54 1.64 -12.30 10.87
N LEU A 55 1.58 -12.75 12.12
CA LEU A 55 2.75 -12.78 12.99
C LEU A 55 3.63 -13.98 12.64
N GLU A 56 4.80 -13.71 12.09
CA GLU A 56 5.76 -14.72 11.65
C GLU A 56 7.18 -14.19 11.83
N GLY A 57 8.01 -14.94 12.54
CA GLY A 57 9.43 -14.60 12.71
C GLY A 57 10.18 -14.72 11.38
N LEU A 58 11.00 -13.73 11.09
CA LEU A 58 11.92 -13.69 9.95
C LEU A 58 13.33 -14.18 10.32
N GLY A 59 13.60 -14.39 11.61
CA GLY A 59 14.86 -14.97 12.09
C GLY A 59 16.03 -13.98 12.08
N MET A 60 15.74 -12.70 12.25
CA MET A 60 16.69 -11.59 12.28
C MET A 60 16.92 -11.06 13.71
N GLY A 61 16.54 -11.85 14.72
CA GLY A 61 16.66 -11.48 16.13
C GLY A 61 15.57 -10.53 16.63
N GLU A 62 14.50 -10.34 15.86
CA GLU A 62 13.34 -9.54 16.25
C GLU A 62 12.55 -10.19 17.39
N ASP A 63 11.99 -9.37 18.29
CA ASP A 63 11.06 -9.84 19.33
C ASP A 63 9.75 -10.33 18.71
N TRP A 64 9.29 -9.62 17.68
CA TRP A 64 8.21 -10.07 16.82
C TRP A 64 8.33 -9.45 15.43
N ALA A 65 7.78 -10.15 14.44
CA ALA A 65 7.59 -9.64 13.09
C ALA A 65 6.15 -9.87 12.64
N ALA A 66 5.62 -8.88 11.93
CA ALA A 66 4.29 -8.91 11.35
C ALA A 66 4.37 -8.66 9.83
N THR A 67 3.78 -9.55 9.05
CA THR A 67 3.69 -9.41 7.59
C THR A 67 2.30 -8.94 7.19
N LEU A 68 2.25 -7.80 6.49
CA LEU A 68 1.08 -7.24 5.84
C LEU A 68 1.19 -7.48 4.33
N GLU A 69 0.12 -7.98 3.72
CA GLU A 69 0.06 -8.08 2.26
C GLU A 69 -0.42 -6.74 1.68
N PHE A 70 0.47 -6.03 1.00
CA PHE A 70 0.14 -4.76 0.34
C PHE A 70 -0.72 -5.00 -0.91
N PHE A 71 -0.37 -6.02 -1.71
CA PHE A 71 -1.12 -6.66 -2.80
C PHE A 71 -0.56 -8.08 -3.00
N PRO A 72 -1.22 -8.97 -3.78
CA PRO A 72 -0.65 -10.28 -4.09
C PRO A 72 0.80 -10.17 -4.59
N GLU A 73 1.68 -10.99 -4.02
CA GLU A 73 3.12 -11.00 -4.30
C GLU A 73 3.87 -9.70 -3.93
N ALA A 74 3.31 -8.87 -3.05
CA ALA A 74 3.98 -7.70 -2.48
C ALA A 74 3.68 -7.60 -0.97
N ASN A 75 4.66 -8.00 -0.16
CA ASN A 75 4.56 -8.02 1.29
C ASN A 75 5.38 -6.89 1.93
N VAL A 76 4.83 -6.36 3.02
CA VAL A 76 5.49 -5.44 3.94
C VAL A 76 5.69 -6.18 5.26
N HIS A 77 6.91 -6.18 5.77
CA HIS A 77 7.27 -6.77 7.04
C HIS A 77 7.60 -5.66 8.02
N VAL A 78 6.92 -5.66 9.16
CA VAL A 78 7.18 -4.79 10.30
C VAL A 78 7.90 -5.61 11.34
N LEU A 79 9.15 -5.28 11.61
CA LEU A 79 10.00 -5.97 12.58
C LEU A 79 10.14 -5.06 13.81
N TYR A 80 9.96 -5.63 14.99
CA TYR A 80 10.10 -4.91 16.25
C TYR A 80 11.26 -5.49 17.05
N TYR A 81 12.11 -4.59 17.52
CA TYR A 81 13.26 -4.90 18.37
C TYR A 81 13.20 -4.07 19.63
N TYR A 82 13.30 -4.70 20.79
CA TYR A 82 13.48 -4.08 22.08
C TYR A 82 14.84 -4.47 22.65
N TYR A 83 15.73 -3.49 22.77
CA TYR A 83 17.10 -3.72 23.25
C TYR A 83 17.22 -3.60 24.77
N GLY A 84 16.14 -3.24 25.46
CA GLY A 84 16.18 -2.92 26.87
C GLY A 84 16.93 -1.62 27.16
N ASP A 85 17.23 -1.40 28.44
CA ASP A 85 18.00 -0.23 28.90
C ASP A 85 19.53 -0.47 28.78
N GLU A 86 19.94 -1.60 28.21
CA GLU A 86 21.34 -2.08 28.22
C GLU A 86 22.19 -1.53 27.06
N PHE A 87 21.59 -0.96 26.01
CA PHE A 87 22.27 -0.50 24.79
C PHE A 87 22.09 1.01 24.51
N GLY A 88 22.63 1.87 25.37
CA GLY A 88 22.83 3.30 25.07
C GLY A 88 21.54 4.13 24.86
N ASP A 89 21.57 5.07 23.91
CA ASP A 89 20.51 6.08 23.66
C ASP A 89 19.26 5.55 22.91
N VAL A 90 19.23 4.28 22.49
CA VAL A 90 18.15 3.69 21.68
C VAL A 90 17.60 2.44 22.36
N GLU A 91 16.42 2.57 22.99
CA GLU A 91 15.74 1.47 23.71
C GLU A 91 15.18 0.36 22.78
N GLY A 92 15.06 0.65 21.48
CA GLY A 92 14.52 -0.27 20.49
C GLY A 92 14.10 0.44 19.21
N GLU A 93 13.62 -0.32 18.24
CA GLU A 93 13.24 0.22 16.93
C GLU A 93 12.16 -0.61 16.22
N LEU A 94 11.50 0.04 15.27
CA LEU A 94 10.69 -0.61 14.24
C LEU A 94 11.43 -0.54 12.91
N LYS A 95 11.60 -1.69 12.27
CA LYS A 95 12.24 -1.82 10.96
C LYS A 95 11.24 -2.33 9.92
N PHE A 96 11.44 -1.90 8.68
CA PHE A 96 10.58 -2.25 7.57
C PHE A 96 11.37 -2.97 6.49
N LEU A 97 10.91 -4.18 6.16
CA LEU A 97 11.42 -4.95 5.03
C LEU A 97 10.30 -5.25 4.06
N PHE A 98 10.67 -5.54 2.82
CA PHE A 98 9.72 -5.80 1.75
C PHE A 98 10.09 -7.09 1.03
N SER A 99 9.10 -7.85 0.56
CA SER A 99 9.34 -9.07 -0.20
C SER A 99 8.23 -9.38 -1.21
N GLY A 100 8.47 -10.38 -2.05
CA GLY A 100 7.54 -10.81 -3.10
C GLY A 100 7.94 -10.29 -4.48
N GLU A 101 7.46 -10.98 -5.52
CA GLU A 101 7.88 -10.75 -6.91
C GLU A 101 7.49 -9.38 -7.45
N ARG A 102 6.38 -8.81 -6.94
CA ARG A 102 5.83 -7.53 -7.41
C ARG A 102 6.23 -6.34 -6.55
N VAL A 103 7.01 -6.55 -5.49
CA VAL A 103 7.38 -5.43 -4.61
C VAL A 103 8.22 -4.39 -5.32
N SER A 104 9.07 -4.82 -6.25
CA SER A 104 9.85 -3.91 -7.09
C SER A 104 8.99 -3.06 -8.01
N TRP A 105 7.71 -3.37 -8.22
CA TRP A 105 6.82 -2.57 -9.09
C TRP A 105 6.27 -1.35 -8.37
N ILE A 106 6.32 -1.32 -7.03
CA ILE A 106 5.66 -0.33 -6.19
C ILE A 106 6.68 0.75 -5.80
N PRO A 107 6.42 2.04 -6.04
CA PRO A 107 7.28 3.13 -5.57
C PRO A 107 7.45 3.11 -4.04
N GLY A 108 8.60 3.58 -3.55
CA GLY A 108 8.82 3.72 -2.11
C GLY A 108 7.76 4.60 -1.43
N GLU A 109 7.29 5.65 -2.11
CA GLU A 109 6.20 6.53 -1.66
C GLU A 109 4.91 5.76 -1.32
N ASP A 110 4.48 4.86 -2.22
CA ASP A 110 3.26 4.07 -2.04
C ASP A 110 3.43 3.10 -0.85
N LEU A 111 4.62 2.51 -0.68
CA LEU A 111 4.94 1.61 0.43
C LEU A 111 4.96 2.35 1.78
N ALA A 112 5.61 3.51 1.84
CA ALA A 112 5.66 4.35 3.03
C ALA A 112 4.25 4.85 3.42
N THR A 113 3.47 5.28 2.42
CA THR A 113 2.07 5.68 2.60
C THR A 113 1.24 4.55 3.23
N PHE A 114 1.36 3.32 2.72
CA PHE A 114 0.61 2.19 3.29
C PHE A 114 1.04 1.84 4.70
N ILE A 115 2.33 1.85 5.00
CA ILE A 115 2.86 1.62 6.34
C ILE A 115 2.32 2.67 7.30
N SER A 116 2.38 3.95 6.92
CA SER A 116 1.85 5.06 7.70
C SER A 116 0.36 4.85 8.01
N VAL A 117 -0.46 4.58 6.99
CA VAL A 117 -1.90 4.29 7.15
C VAL A 117 -2.15 3.10 8.08
N ALA A 118 -1.39 2.01 7.92
CA ALA A 118 -1.55 0.80 8.72
C ALA A 118 -1.19 1.05 10.20
N LEU A 119 -0.08 1.72 10.47
CA LEU A 119 0.37 2.00 11.84
C LEU A 119 -0.45 3.10 12.52
N ASP A 120 -0.96 4.08 11.79
CA ASP A 120 -1.92 5.05 12.33
C ASP A 120 -3.24 4.38 12.70
N PHE A 121 -3.70 3.44 11.87
CA PHE A 121 -4.90 2.68 12.19
C PHE A 121 -4.70 1.78 13.42
N ALA A 122 -3.53 1.14 13.55
CA ALA A 122 -3.15 0.42 14.76
C ALA A 122 -3.09 1.34 15.98
N GLU A 123 -2.51 2.54 15.83
CA GLU A 123 -2.40 3.51 16.92
C GLU A 123 -3.77 3.93 17.46
N LEU A 124 -4.74 4.24 16.59
CA LEU A 124 -6.10 4.56 17.00
C LEU A 124 -6.69 3.45 17.87
N LYS A 125 -6.39 2.19 17.53
CA LYS A 125 -6.86 1.02 18.28
C LYS A 125 -6.14 0.83 19.60
N ILE A 126 -4.82 0.91 19.60
CA ILE A 126 -4.00 0.82 20.81
C ILE A 126 -4.38 1.90 21.81
N ARG A 127 -4.64 3.12 21.34
CA ARG A 127 -4.98 4.28 22.18
C ARG A 127 -6.47 4.39 22.50
N GLY A 128 -7.33 3.52 21.95
CA GLY A 128 -8.78 3.60 22.13
C GLY A 128 -9.40 4.92 21.67
N ARG A 129 -8.83 5.54 20.61
CA ARG A 129 -9.27 6.84 20.09
C ARG A 129 -10.20 6.66 18.90
N GLU A 130 -11.12 7.60 18.76
CA GLU A 130 -11.89 7.74 17.53
C GLU A 130 -11.10 8.56 16.50
N PRO A 131 -11.27 8.27 15.19
CA PRO A 131 -10.74 9.14 14.15
C PRO A 131 -11.38 10.53 14.21
N PHE A 132 -10.58 11.55 13.95
CA PHE A 132 -10.96 12.96 13.97
C PHE A 132 -11.87 13.32 12.79
N ASP A 133 -11.49 12.95 11.58
CA ASP A 133 -12.26 13.16 10.35
C ASP A 133 -12.82 11.83 9.84
N LYS A 134 -14.02 11.46 10.32
CA LYS A 134 -14.75 10.28 9.87
C LYS A 134 -15.31 10.48 8.46
N TRP A 135 -15.21 9.47 7.60
CA TRP A 135 -15.91 9.49 6.31
C TRP A 135 -17.43 9.49 6.51
N ARG A 136 -18.11 10.52 5.99
CA ARG A 136 -19.57 10.69 6.04
C ARG A 136 -20.19 10.84 4.64
N GLY A 137 -19.47 10.38 3.61
CA GLY A 137 -19.77 10.67 2.20
C GLY A 137 -18.96 11.84 1.66
N GLY A 138 -18.92 11.96 0.34
CA GLY A 138 -18.07 12.93 -0.36
C GLY A 138 -16.59 12.51 -0.44
N LYS A 139 -15.78 13.33 -1.12
CA LYS A 139 -14.35 13.11 -1.41
C LYS A 139 -13.60 14.43 -1.26
N SER A 140 -12.36 14.38 -0.76
CA SER A 140 -11.53 15.59 -0.67
C SER A 140 -11.20 16.11 -2.06
N GLU A 141 -10.77 17.36 -2.16
CA GLU A 141 -10.30 17.93 -3.43
C GLU A 141 -9.12 17.15 -4.00
N LEU A 142 -8.22 16.68 -3.13
CA LEU A 142 -7.08 15.83 -3.51
C LEU A 142 -7.57 14.52 -4.11
N MET A 143 -8.55 13.85 -3.47
CA MET A 143 -9.09 12.60 -4.00
C MET A 143 -9.82 12.80 -5.35
N LEU A 144 -10.57 13.90 -5.49
CA LEU A 144 -11.20 14.25 -6.78
C LEU A 144 -10.18 14.50 -7.88
N LYS A 145 -9.04 15.13 -7.55
CA LYS A 145 -7.92 15.33 -8.47
C LYS A 145 -7.29 13.99 -8.87
N ILE A 146 -7.01 13.12 -7.89
CA ILE A 146 -6.46 11.77 -8.10
C ILE A 146 -7.31 10.97 -9.08
N LEU A 147 -8.64 10.93 -8.88
CA LEU A 147 -9.57 10.21 -9.75
C LEU A 147 -9.58 10.75 -11.18
N ARG A 148 -9.50 12.07 -11.34
CA ARG A 148 -9.47 12.71 -12.67
C ARG A 148 -8.19 12.37 -13.43
N GLU A 149 -7.04 12.45 -12.78
CA GLU A 149 -5.73 12.19 -13.39
C GLU A 149 -5.51 10.71 -13.73
N ARG A 150 -6.20 9.81 -13.02
CA ARG A 150 -6.01 8.36 -13.11
C ARG A 150 -7.07 7.63 -13.94
N LYS A 151 -8.06 8.34 -14.50
CA LYS A 151 -9.16 7.70 -15.24
C LYS A 151 -8.74 7.15 -16.61
N GLU A 152 -7.82 7.83 -17.29
CA GLU A 152 -7.51 7.54 -18.70
C GLU A 152 -7.03 6.09 -18.94
N PRO A 153 -6.13 5.52 -18.12
CA PRO A 153 -5.70 4.13 -18.29
C PRO A 153 -6.85 3.13 -18.28
N PHE A 154 -7.92 3.37 -17.52
CA PHE A 154 -9.03 2.41 -17.38
C PHE A 154 -9.80 2.20 -18.70
N ARG A 155 -9.67 3.11 -19.68
CA ARG A 155 -10.19 2.92 -21.05
C ARG A 155 -9.57 1.74 -21.78
N LEU A 156 -8.37 1.31 -21.35
CA LEU A 156 -7.63 0.22 -21.96
C LEU A 156 -8.03 -1.16 -21.43
N LEU A 157 -8.93 -1.23 -20.44
CA LEU A 157 -9.45 -2.51 -19.96
C LEU A 157 -10.41 -3.12 -20.99
N GLY A 158 -10.08 -4.33 -21.44
CA GLY A 158 -10.83 -5.11 -22.41
C GLY A 158 -11.66 -6.25 -21.79
N GLU A 159 -12.40 -6.97 -22.64
CA GLU A 159 -13.35 -7.99 -22.19
C GLU A 159 -12.70 -9.15 -21.42
N GLY A 160 -11.46 -9.48 -21.76
CA GLY A 160 -10.69 -10.57 -21.17
C GLY A 160 -9.94 -10.21 -19.88
N ASP A 161 -10.01 -8.97 -19.42
CA ASP A 161 -9.17 -8.49 -18.30
C ASP A 161 -9.74 -8.78 -16.92
N ALA A 162 -11.04 -9.04 -16.79
CA ALA A 162 -11.68 -9.15 -15.48
C ALA A 162 -11.03 -10.20 -14.57
N GLU A 163 -10.78 -11.39 -15.09
CA GLU A 163 -10.22 -12.50 -14.33
C GLU A 163 -8.74 -12.29 -13.99
N LYS A 164 -7.97 -11.76 -14.93
CA LYS A 164 -6.56 -11.44 -14.73
C LYS A 164 -6.39 -10.29 -13.74
N LEU A 165 -7.19 -9.24 -13.85
CA LEU A 165 -7.19 -8.11 -12.94
C LEU A 165 -7.61 -8.55 -11.52
N ARG A 166 -8.59 -9.46 -11.42
CA ARG A 166 -9.00 -10.09 -10.16
C ARG A 166 -7.83 -10.74 -9.44
N ALA A 167 -7.12 -11.62 -10.15
CA ALA A 167 -5.94 -12.31 -9.63
C ALA A 167 -4.78 -11.35 -9.33
N PHE A 168 -4.58 -10.34 -10.18
CA PHE A 168 -3.51 -9.37 -10.02
C PHE A 168 -3.69 -8.51 -8.76
N LEU A 169 -4.91 -8.01 -8.54
CA LEU A 169 -5.23 -7.11 -7.43
C LEU A 169 -5.53 -7.84 -6.11
N GLY A 170 -5.83 -9.13 -6.15
CA GLY A 170 -6.37 -9.84 -4.99
C GLY A 170 -7.73 -9.26 -4.57
N ALA A 171 -8.56 -8.92 -5.56
CA ALA A 171 -9.81 -8.19 -5.39
C ALA A 171 -10.94 -8.96 -6.07
N ASN A 172 -12.18 -8.63 -5.77
CA ASN A 172 -13.32 -9.03 -6.59
C ASN A 172 -13.50 -8.02 -7.74
N VAL A 173 -13.65 -8.52 -8.97
CA VAL A 173 -13.77 -7.67 -10.17
C VAL A 173 -15.01 -8.08 -10.96
N TRP A 174 -15.85 -7.11 -11.29
CA TRP A 174 -17.02 -7.30 -12.12
C TRP A 174 -17.00 -6.33 -13.29
N ARG A 175 -17.51 -6.79 -14.44
CA ARG A 175 -17.71 -5.99 -15.64
C ARG A 175 -19.14 -6.10 -16.12
N SER A 176 -19.73 -4.97 -16.53
CA SER A 176 -21.03 -4.90 -17.19
C SER A 176 -20.99 -3.86 -18.30
N GLY A 177 -20.78 -4.31 -19.55
CA GLY A 177 -20.53 -3.41 -20.68
C GLY A 177 -19.21 -2.66 -20.52
N SER A 178 -19.24 -1.33 -20.56
CA SER A 178 -18.08 -0.46 -20.27
C SER A 178 -17.81 -0.26 -18.77
N LYS A 179 -18.70 -0.75 -17.90
CA LYS A 179 -18.62 -0.51 -16.46
C LYS A 179 -17.77 -1.57 -15.78
N TRP A 180 -16.85 -1.12 -14.95
CA TRP A 180 -15.96 -1.91 -14.13
C TRP A 180 -16.18 -1.58 -12.66
N ARG A 181 -16.25 -2.63 -11.83
CA ARG A 181 -16.31 -2.55 -10.38
C ARG A 181 -15.21 -3.43 -9.82
N ILE A 182 -14.33 -2.84 -9.02
CA ILE A 182 -13.22 -3.51 -8.36
C ILE A 182 -13.41 -3.30 -6.87
N MET A 183 -13.49 -4.37 -6.09
CA MET A 183 -13.67 -4.30 -4.64
C MET A 183 -12.60 -5.11 -3.95
N ARG A 184 -11.83 -4.46 -3.08
CA ARG A 184 -10.73 -5.06 -2.35
C ARG A 184 -10.89 -4.84 -0.86
N ASP A 185 -10.85 -5.92 -0.09
CA ASP A 185 -10.63 -5.86 1.36
C ASP A 185 -9.15 -5.56 1.60
N VAL A 186 -8.86 -4.36 2.11
CA VAL A 186 -7.47 -3.93 2.37
C VAL A 186 -7.04 -4.32 3.78
N PHE A 187 -7.94 -4.11 4.74
CA PHE A 187 -7.80 -4.58 6.12
C PHE A 187 -9.10 -5.30 6.53
N PRO A 188 -9.09 -6.17 7.57
CA PRO A 188 -10.30 -6.78 8.09
C PRO A 188 -11.42 -5.75 8.33
N GLY A 189 -12.52 -5.88 7.58
CA GLY A 189 -13.68 -4.99 7.68
C GLY A 189 -13.50 -3.60 7.07
N VAL A 190 -12.48 -3.39 6.25
CA VAL A 190 -12.24 -2.16 5.47
C VAL A 190 -12.06 -2.53 3.99
N ALA A 191 -13.10 -2.30 3.21
CA ALA A 191 -13.11 -2.52 1.77
C ALA A 191 -13.06 -1.19 1.01
N VAL A 192 -12.21 -1.16 0.00
CA VAL A 192 -12.15 -0.11 -1.02
C VAL A 192 -12.85 -0.61 -2.27
N GLU A 193 -13.74 0.21 -2.82
CA GLU A 193 -14.37 -0.03 -4.11
C GLU A 193 -13.94 1.04 -5.11
N VAL A 194 -13.50 0.61 -6.29
CA VAL A 194 -13.20 1.48 -7.44
C VAL A 194 -14.23 1.19 -8.52
N LEU A 195 -14.88 2.24 -9.02
CA LEU A 195 -15.88 2.19 -10.08
C LEU A 195 -15.37 2.97 -11.28
N TYR A 196 -15.44 2.37 -12.46
CA TYR A 196 -15.20 3.04 -13.71
C TYR A 196 -16.36 2.79 -14.67
N ASP A 197 -17.01 3.82 -15.20
CA ASP A 197 -18.21 3.65 -16.04
C ASP A 197 -17.99 3.83 -17.56
N GLY A 198 -16.75 4.10 -17.97
CA GLY A 198 -16.37 4.46 -19.34
C GLY A 198 -15.93 5.92 -19.47
N ASP A 199 -16.39 6.81 -18.58
CA ASP A 199 -15.96 8.20 -18.57
C ASP A 199 -15.44 8.67 -17.21
N ARG A 200 -16.06 8.20 -16.13
CA ARG A 200 -15.78 8.60 -14.76
C ARG A 200 -15.15 7.45 -13.99
N LEU A 201 -14.07 7.78 -13.28
CA LEU A 201 -13.49 6.96 -12.22
C LEU A 201 -14.00 7.49 -10.87
N ASP A 202 -14.44 6.60 -9.98
CA ASP A 202 -14.89 6.94 -8.64
C ASP A 202 -14.40 5.89 -7.63
N ALA A 203 -14.41 6.26 -6.35
CA ALA A 203 -14.07 5.36 -5.26
C ALA A 203 -15.08 5.46 -4.10
N SER A 204 -15.33 4.34 -3.42
CA SER A 204 -16.18 4.28 -2.23
C SER A 204 -15.57 3.33 -1.19
N TYR A 205 -16.08 3.40 0.05
CA TYR A 205 -15.56 2.63 1.18
C TYR A 205 -16.70 1.90 1.86
N SER A 206 -16.47 0.66 2.26
CA SER A 206 -17.47 -0.13 2.98
C SER A 206 -16.84 -1.10 3.98
N GLY A 207 -17.65 -1.61 4.90
CA GLY A 207 -17.21 -2.54 5.93
C GLY A 207 -17.29 -1.97 7.35
N LYS A 208 -17.37 -2.88 8.32
CA LYS A 208 -17.61 -2.56 9.74
C LYS A 208 -16.55 -1.67 10.39
N ASN A 209 -15.34 -1.64 9.83
CA ASN A 209 -14.19 -0.93 10.38
C ASN A 209 -13.89 0.41 9.68
N VAL A 210 -14.62 0.78 8.63
CA VAL A 210 -14.45 2.07 7.93
C VAL A 210 -14.64 3.26 8.88
N ALA A 211 -15.62 3.19 9.78
CA ALA A 211 -15.89 4.25 10.76
C ALA A 211 -14.76 4.44 11.80
N ASN A 212 -13.79 3.52 11.83
CA ASN A 212 -12.63 3.56 12.71
C ASN A 212 -11.36 4.10 12.03
N MET A 213 -11.46 4.53 10.78
CA MET A 213 -10.34 5.11 10.04
C MET A 213 -10.59 6.59 9.74
N GLU A 214 -9.50 7.35 9.69
CA GLU A 214 -9.52 8.70 9.16
C GLU A 214 -9.90 8.67 7.68
N ARG A 215 -10.73 9.63 7.25
CA ARG A 215 -11.13 9.81 5.86
C ARG A 215 -9.92 9.89 4.94
N HIS A 216 -8.90 10.65 5.35
CA HIS A 216 -7.66 10.77 4.60
C HIS A 216 -7.00 9.42 4.34
N HIS A 217 -6.95 8.52 5.34
CA HIS A 217 -6.38 7.19 5.19
C HIS A 217 -7.20 6.33 4.22
N LEU A 218 -8.52 6.41 4.27
CA LEU A 218 -9.39 5.72 3.30
C LEU A 218 -9.11 6.20 1.86
N GLU A 219 -8.97 7.51 1.66
CA GLU A 219 -8.64 8.09 0.36
C GLU A 219 -7.25 7.68 -0.15
N LEU A 220 -6.26 7.56 0.75
CA LEU A 220 -4.95 7.00 0.43
C LEU A 220 -5.06 5.54 -0.01
N LEU A 221 -5.79 4.69 0.72
CA LEU A 221 -6.00 3.29 0.33
C LEU A 221 -6.70 3.15 -1.04
N ALA A 222 -7.63 4.05 -1.35
CA ALA A 222 -8.22 4.12 -2.69
C ALA A 222 -7.19 4.51 -3.76
N SER A 223 -6.37 5.53 -3.51
CA SER A 223 -5.28 5.92 -4.42
C SER A 223 -4.33 4.75 -4.70
N LEU A 224 -3.91 4.01 -3.66
CA LEU A 224 -3.04 2.84 -3.79
C LEU A 224 -3.70 1.72 -4.62
N THR A 225 -4.99 1.47 -4.40
CA THR A 225 -5.79 0.50 -5.17
C THR A 225 -5.87 0.89 -6.65
N ILE A 226 -6.13 2.16 -6.95
CA ILE A 226 -6.18 2.68 -8.31
C ILE A 226 -4.79 2.59 -8.97
N ASN A 227 -3.72 3.01 -8.27
CA ASN A 227 -2.36 2.91 -8.78
C ASN A 227 -2.00 1.46 -9.16
N HIS A 228 -2.39 0.49 -8.34
CA HIS A 228 -2.10 -0.92 -8.65
C HIS A 228 -2.92 -1.46 -9.82
N ALA A 229 -4.18 -1.03 -9.98
CA ALA A 229 -4.94 -1.32 -11.19
C ALA A 229 -4.29 -0.72 -12.44
N ILE A 230 -3.74 0.50 -12.35
CA ILE A 230 -2.97 1.11 -13.44
C ILE A 230 -1.73 0.28 -13.76
N ARG A 231 -1.00 -0.25 -12.76
CA ARG A 231 0.16 -1.12 -13.02
C ARG A 231 -0.21 -2.35 -13.86
N TYR A 232 -1.33 -3.00 -13.54
CA TYR A 232 -1.87 -4.09 -14.37
C TYR A 232 -2.10 -3.62 -15.80
N ILE A 233 -2.87 -2.54 -15.96
CA ILE A 233 -3.23 -1.97 -17.27
C ILE A 233 -1.97 -1.67 -18.07
N THR A 234 -0.98 -1.02 -17.47
CA THR A 234 0.29 -0.67 -18.09
C THR A 234 1.00 -1.92 -18.61
N VAL A 235 1.19 -2.95 -17.78
CA VAL A 235 1.94 -4.15 -18.18
C VAL A 235 1.20 -4.93 -19.27
N GLU A 236 -0.12 -5.08 -19.17
CA GLU A 236 -0.88 -5.79 -20.20
C GLU A 236 -0.92 -5.05 -21.53
N ASN A 237 -0.75 -3.72 -21.55
CA ASN A 237 -0.85 -2.90 -22.75
C ASN A 237 0.49 -2.35 -23.26
N TYR A 238 1.59 -2.60 -22.54
CA TYR A 238 2.91 -2.12 -22.91
C TYR A 238 3.34 -2.67 -24.27
N GLY A 239 3.76 -1.78 -25.18
CA GLY A 239 4.14 -2.13 -26.55
C GLY A 239 2.98 -2.47 -27.49
N LYS A 240 1.73 -2.52 -27.00
CA LYS A 240 0.54 -2.78 -27.82
C LYS A 240 -0.18 -1.51 -28.25
N THR A 241 -0.14 -0.48 -27.40
CA THR A 241 -0.80 0.80 -27.63
C THR A 241 0.00 1.93 -26.98
N GLU A 242 -0.35 3.15 -27.32
CA GLU A 242 0.08 4.32 -26.56
C GLU A 242 -0.52 4.31 -25.15
N LEU A 243 0.34 4.53 -24.16
CA LEU A 243 -0.02 4.55 -22.74
C LEU A 243 0.03 6.00 -22.22
N PRO A 244 -0.97 6.45 -21.44
CA PRO A 244 -0.92 7.73 -20.74
C PRO A 244 0.28 7.85 -19.80
N ASP A 245 0.82 9.05 -19.59
CA ASP A 245 2.01 9.27 -18.74
C ASP A 245 1.88 8.70 -17.32
N ILE A 246 0.68 8.75 -16.74
CA ILE A 246 0.41 8.22 -15.40
C ILE A 246 0.72 6.72 -15.30
N CYS A 247 0.61 5.98 -16.41
CA CYS A 247 0.95 4.55 -16.49
C CYS A 247 2.41 4.27 -16.12
N TYR A 248 3.33 5.20 -16.38
CA TYR A 248 4.75 5.06 -16.06
C TYR A 248 5.09 5.62 -14.68
N LYS A 249 4.33 6.61 -14.19
CA LYS A 249 4.57 7.28 -12.90
C LYS A 249 4.20 6.42 -11.70
N VAL A 250 3.33 5.42 -11.86
CA VAL A 250 2.94 4.52 -10.77
C VAL A 250 3.94 3.40 -10.51
N PHE A 251 5.05 3.31 -11.24
CA PHE A 251 6.07 2.29 -11.04
C PHE A 251 7.28 2.80 -10.25
N SER A 252 7.90 1.91 -9.48
CA SER A 252 9.17 2.22 -8.81
C SER A 252 10.28 2.51 -9.81
N ARG A 253 11.30 3.23 -9.36
CA ARG A 253 12.52 3.47 -10.14
C ARG A 253 13.30 2.20 -10.41
N MET A 254 13.28 1.22 -9.50
CA MET A 254 13.92 -0.07 -9.73
C MET A 254 13.30 -0.76 -10.95
N PHE A 255 11.97 -0.86 -10.99
CA PHE A 255 11.27 -1.53 -12.10
C PHE A 255 11.44 -0.77 -13.42
N THR A 256 11.33 0.56 -13.42
CA THR A 256 11.49 1.33 -14.65
C THR A 256 12.91 1.24 -15.21
N LYS A 257 13.95 1.22 -14.35
CA LYS A 257 15.33 0.95 -14.77
C LYS A 257 15.49 -0.45 -15.36
N GLU A 258 14.94 -1.48 -14.71
CA GLU A 258 14.99 -2.86 -15.21
C GLU A 258 14.32 -3.03 -16.58
N LYS A 259 13.22 -2.30 -16.81
CA LYS A 259 12.50 -2.32 -18.09
C LYS A 259 13.05 -1.35 -19.14
N GLY A 260 14.02 -0.52 -18.80
CA GLY A 260 14.53 0.53 -19.69
C GLY A 260 13.51 1.61 -20.03
N TRP A 261 12.52 1.85 -19.15
CA TRP A 261 11.52 2.89 -19.33
C TRP A 261 12.10 4.23 -18.93
N SER A 262 12.17 5.18 -19.87
CA SER A 262 12.52 6.55 -19.52
C SER A 262 11.36 7.20 -18.78
N HIS A 263 11.62 7.82 -17.62
CA HIS A 263 10.62 8.62 -16.89
C HIS A 263 10.15 9.87 -17.66
N HIS A 264 10.74 10.11 -18.83
CA HIS A 264 10.33 11.12 -19.79
C HIS A 264 10.28 10.49 -21.18
N ARG A 265 9.09 10.40 -21.78
CA ARG A 265 9.01 10.64 -23.23
C ARG A 265 9.31 12.12 -23.37
N THR A 266 10.54 12.48 -23.75
CA THR A 266 10.77 13.78 -24.38
C THR A 266 9.77 13.87 -25.53
N GLN A 267 8.89 14.87 -25.47
CA GLN A 267 8.06 15.25 -26.60
C GLN A 267 9.01 15.49 -27.78
N HIS A 268 8.92 14.63 -28.80
CA HIS A 268 9.45 14.87 -30.12
C HIS A 268 8.26 15.16 -31.04
#